data_AF-Q2CA25-F1
#
_entry.id   AF-Q2CA25-F1
#
_cell.length_a   1.000
_cell.length_b   1.000
_cell.length_c   1.000
_cell.angle_alpha   90.00
_cell.angle_beta   90.00
_cell.angle_gamma   90.00
#
_symmetry.space_group_name_H-M   'P 1'
#
loop_
_entity.id
_entity.type
_entity.pdbx_description
1 polymer ?
#
loop_
_entity_poly.entity_id
_entity_poly.type
_entity_poly.pdbx_seq_one_letter_code
_entity_poly.pdbx_strand_id
1 'polypeptide(L)'
;MREARGGRQAAKEAYGWTGGPFEVPADIKAMWEQTGERGGAARAEWQSRLDALPQGKRQKFEAAMSGEIPNKLVSTVRALKKQMSESAPKMATRAASEKALEVINPVVRETLGGSADLTGSNNTLTSDLSIFTADDRKGRYVYYGIREHGM
;
A
#
# COMPACT_ATOMS: atom_id res chain seq x y z
N MET A 1 -14.25 -40.60 -3.20
CA MET A 1 -14.46 -40.09 -1.81
C MET A 1 -13.90 -40.98 -0.69
N ARG A 2 -13.67 -42.30 -0.87
CA ARG A 2 -13.05 -43.16 0.17
C ARG A 2 -11.53 -42.95 0.32
N GLU A 3 -10.79 -42.74 -0.77
CA GLU A 3 -9.33 -42.54 -0.73
C GLU A 3 -8.89 -41.26 0.02
N ALA A 4 -9.58 -40.14 -0.18
CA ALA A 4 -9.30 -38.89 0.53
C ALA A 4 -9.51 -38.99 2.06
N ARG A 5 -10.40 -39.87 2.52
CA ARG A 5 -10.60 -40.13 3.96
C ARG A 5 -9.46 -40.95 4.55
N GLY A 6 -8.88 -41.87 3.77
CA GLY A 6 -7.72 -42.67 4.17
C GLY A 6 -6.45 -41.83 4.32
N GLY A 7 -6.15 -40.96 3.36
CA GLY A 7 -4.96 -40.09 3.43
C GLY A 7 -4.96 -39.16 4.64
N ARG A 8 -6.11 -38.57 4.99
CA ARG A 8 -6.25 -37.73 6.18
C ARG A 8 -6.07 -38.51 7.49
N GLN A 9 -6.59 -39.73 7.58
CA GLN A 9 -6.46 -40.56 8.77
C GLN A 9 -5.00 -41.01 8.97
N ALA A 10 -4.34 -41.46 7.89
CA ALA A 10 -2.93 -41.81 7.92
C ALA A 10 -2.04 -40.63 8.34
N ALA A 11 -2.34 -39.41 7.88
CA ALA A 11 -1.63 -38.21 8.31
C ALA A 11 -1.83 -37.93 9.81
N LYS A 12 -3.06 -38.05 10.32
CA LYS A 12 -3.33 -37.88 11.77
C LYS A 12 -2.54 -38.86 12.61
N GLU A 13 -2.52 -40.13 12.23
CA GLU A 13 -1.77 -41.18 12.92
C GLU A 13 -0.25 -40.91 12.90
N ALA A 14 0.29 -40.50 11.75
CA ALA A 14 1.71 -40.16 11.60
C ALA A 14 2.14 -38.98 12.50
N TYR A 15 1.26 -38.00 12.71
CA TYR A 15 1.51 -36.85 13.60
C TYR A 15 1.06 -37.07 15.05
N GLY A 16 0.51 -38.25 15.38
CA GLY A 16 -0.06 -38.53 16.72
C GLY A 16 -1.29 -37.67 17.06
N TRP A 17 -2.00 -37.14 16.06
CA TRP A 17 -3.15 -36.27 16.26
C TRP A 17 -4.43 -37.07 16.56
N THR A 18 -4.94 -36.92 17.78
CA THR A 18 -6.16 -37.59 18.25
C THR A 18 -7.41 -36.71 18.22
N GLY A 19 -7.25 -35.41 17.97
CA GLY A 19 -8.35 -34.44 18.00
C GLY A 19 -9.35 -34.57 16.84
N GLY A 20 -10.56 -34.04 17.08
CA GLY A 20 -11.62 -33.88 16.11
C GLY A 20 -11.28 -32.90 14.98
N PRO A 21 -12.10 -32.84 13.92
CA PRO A 21 -11.98 -31.80 12.91
C PRO A 21 -12.11 -30.41 13.54
N PHE A 22 -11.18 -29.50 13.23
CA PHE A 22 -11.12 -28.13 13.75
C PHE A 22 -11.00 -28.01 15.28
N GLU A 23 -10.60 -29.08 15.96
CA GLU A 23 -10.25 -29.02 17.37
C GLU A 23 -8.91 -28.29 17.54
N VAL A 24 -8.87 -27.35 18.47
CA VAL A 24 -7.63 -26.70 18.91
C VAL A 24 -7.40 -27.08 20.37
N PRO A 25 -6.35 -27.85 20.68
CA PRO A 25 -5.99 -28.20 22.05
C PRO A 25 -5.87 -26.97 22.94
N ALA A 26 -6.32 -27.08 24.19
CA ALA A 26 -6.42 -25.94 25.11
C ALA A 26 -5.05 -25.30 25.42
N ASP A 27 -4.01 -26.12 25.53
CA ASP A 27 -2.62 -25.70 25.73
C ASP A 27 -2.06 -24.92 24.53
N ILE A 28 -2.35 -25.39 23.31
CA ILE A 28 -2.00 -24.68 22.07
C ILE A 28 -2.76 -23.36 22.00
N LYS A 29 -4.07 -23.34 22.29
CA LYS A 29 -4.85 -22.10 22.35
C LYS A 29 -4.24 -21.11 23.34
N ALA A 30 -3.94 -21.56 24.56
CA ALA A 30 -3.34 -20.72 25.59
C ALA A 30 -1.97 -20.15 25.17
N MET A 31 -1.13 -20.95 24.52
CA MET A 31 0.16 -20.50 23.99
C MET A 31 0.00 -19.38 22.94
N TRP A 32 -0.97 -19.53 22.03
CA TRP A 32 -1.27 -18.51 21.02
C TRP A 32 -1.87 -17.24 21.63
N GLU A 33 -2.75 -17.37 22.62
CA GLU A 33 -3.32 -16.23 23.35
C GLU A 33 -2.22 -15.44 24.07
N GLN A 34 -1.35 -16.12 24.83
CA GLN A 34 -0.21 -15.50 25.49
C GLN A 34 0.74 -14.81 24.51
N THR A 35 0.97 -15.41 23.33
CA THR A 35 1.78 -14.79 22.28
C THR A 35 1.12 -13.52 21.73
N GLY A 36 -0.21 -13.53 21.60
CA GLY A 36 -1.02 -12.39 21.14
C GLY A 36 -1.03 -11.21 22.10
N GLU A 37 -0.95 -11.45 23.42
CA GLU A 37 -0.94 -10.40 24.44
C GLU A 37 0.20 -9.40 24.28
N ARG A 38 1.37 -9.84 23.75
CA ARG A 38 2.54 -8.99 23.53
C ARG A 38 2.26 -7.75 22.68
N GLY A 39 1.30 -7.83 21.75
CA GLY A 39 0.95 -6.72 20.87
C GLY A 39 0.24 -5.57 21.57
N GLY A 40 -0.47 -5.84 22.68
CA GLY A 40 -1.31 -4.86 23.35
C GLY A 40 -0.52 -3.68 23.91
N ALA A 41 0.53 -3.97 24.69
CA ALA A 41 1.39 -2.93 25.27
C ALA A 41 2.09 -2.09 24.19
N ALA A 42 2.66 -2.74 23.17
CA ALA A 42 3.33 -2.04 22.07
C ALA A 42 2.37 -1.14 21.27
N ARG A 43 1.13 -1.58 21.04
CA ARG A 43 0.10 -0.79 20.36
C ARG A 43 -0.37 0.41 21.18
N ALA A 44 -0.51 0.23 22.49
CA ALA A 44 -0.89 1.31 23.42
C ALA A 44 0.20 2.38 23.50
N GLU A 45 1.47 1.97 23.61
CA GLU A 45 2.62 2.88 23.62
C GLU A 45 2.73 3.65 22.29
N TRP A 46 2.54 2.96 21.17
CA TRP A 46 2.50 3.61 19.85
C TRP A 46 1.35 4.62 19.74
N GLN A 47 0.16 4.30 20.27
CA GLN A 47 -0.97 5.24 20.26
C GLN A 47 -0.65 6.49 21.05
N SER A 48 -0.06 6.33 22.25
CA SER A 48 0.32 7.46 23.11
C SER A 48 1.30 8.40 22.40
N ARG A 49 2.29 7.85 21.67
CA ARG A 49 3.21 8.66 20.86
C ARG A 49 2.51 9.40 19.71
N LEU A 50 1.55 8.75 19.05
CA LEU A 50 0.76 9.38 17.99
C LEU A 50 -0.12 10.51 18.54
N ASP A 51 -0.81 10.27 19.66
CA ASP A 51 -1.69 11.23 20.31
C ASP A 51 -0.94 12.46 20.83
N ALA A 52 0.32 12.26 21.24
CA ALA A 52 1.22 13.33 21.70
C ALA A 52 1.81 14.18 20.55
N LEU A 53 1.63 13.79 19.28
CA LEU A 53 2.11 14.61 18.16
C LEU A 53 1.34 15.94 18.09
N PRO A 54 2.00 17.04 17.66
CA PRO A 54 1.30 18.27 17.32
C PRO A 54 0.16 17.99 16.34
N GLN A 55 -1.00 18.62 16.54
CA GLN A 55 -2.23 18.36 15.78
C GLN A 55 -1.99 18.29 14.26
N GLY A 56 -1.25 19.24 13.69
CA GLY A 56 -0.96 19.25 12.25
C GLY A 56 -0.09 18.08 11.76
N LYS A 57 0.78 17.51 12.60
CA LYS A 57 1.54 16.29 12.26
C LYS A 57 0.67 15.06 12.41
N ARG A 58 -0.14 14.99 13.48
CA ARG A 58 -1.07 13.88 13.72
C ARG A 58 -2.09 13.74 12.58
N GLN A 59 -2.73 14.85 12.20
CA GLN A 59 -3.70 14.89 11.10
C GLN A 59 -3.09 14.44 9.76
N LYS A 60 -1.84 14.83 9.46
CA LYS A 60 -1.16 14.36 8.24
C LYS A 60 -0.92 12.84 8.27
N PHE A 61 -0.51 12.30 9.41
CA PHE A 61 -0.33 10.87 9.59
C PHE A 61 -1.67 10.11 9.46
N GLU A 62 -2.70 10.57 10.16
CA GLU A 62 -4.04 9.98 10.12
C GLU A 62 -4.64 10.01 8.71
N ALA A 63 -4.50 11.13 7.98
CA ALA A 63 -4.96 11.26 6.60
C ALA A 63 -4.22 10.30 5.66
N ALA A 64 -2.90 10.13 5.82
CA ALA A 64 -2.14 9.17 5.03
C ALA A 64 -2.56 7.71 5.31
N MET A 65 -2.96 7.41 6.55
CA MET A 65 -3.38 6.07 6.97
C MET A 65 -4.86 5.76 6.71
N SER A 66 -5.72 6.77 6.55
CA SER A 66 -7.16 6.56 6.33
C SER A 66 -7.48 6.02 4.94
N GLY A 67 -6.61 6.24 3.96
CA GLY A 67 -6.87 5.94 2.55
C GLY A 67 -7.90 6.87 1.91
N GLU A 68 -8.31 7.94 2.61
CA GLU A 68 -9.22 8.94 2.08
C GLU A 68 -8.52 9.83 1.04
N ILE A 69 -9.18 10.04 -0.08
CA ILE A 69 -8.65 10.90 -1.14
C ILE A 69 -9.01 12.36 -0.82
N PRO A 70 -8.06 13.31 -0.96
CA PRO A 70 -8.34 14.72 -0.74
C PRO A 70 -9.48 15.24 -1.62
N ASN A 71 -10.49 15.88 -1.01
CA ASN A 71 -11.66 16.46 -1.70
C ASN A 71 -11.28 17.38 -2.89
N LYS A 72 -10.12 18.04 -2.79
CA LYS A 72 -9.59 18.91 -3.85
C LYS A 72 -9.35 18.17 -5.17
N LEU A 73 -9.03 16.87 -5.14
CA LEU A 73 -8.68 16.09 -6.32
C LEU A 73 -9.77 16.14 -7.39
N VAL A 74 -11.03 16.01 -6.99
CA VAL A 74 -12.18 16.02 -7.93
C VAL A 74 -12.22 17.32 -8.72
N SER A 75 -12.05 18.46 -8.04
CA SER A 75 -12.04 19.77 -8.69
C SER A 75 -10.82 19.96 -9.60
N THR A 76 -9.64 19.50 -9.18
CA THR A 76 -8.41 19.55 -9.96
C THR A 76 -8.52 18.74 -11.26
N VAL A 77 -9.02 17.51 -11.19
CA VAL A 77 -9.22 16.65 -12.36
C VAL A 77 -10.27 17.23 -13.30
N ARG A 78 -11.35 17.81 -12.76
CA ARG A 78 -12.39 18.47 -13.58
C ARG A 78 -11.83 19.66 -14.35
N ALA A 79 -10.98 20.47 -13.72
CA ALA A 79 -10.31 21.59 -14.37
C ALA A 79 -9.41 21.13 -15.52
N LEU A 80 -8.59 20.09 -15.31
CA LEU A 80 -7.77 19.50 -16.37
C LEU A 80 -8.63 18.98 -17.53
N LYS A 81 -9.71 18.24 -17.25
CA LYS A 81 -10.62 17.72 -18.28
C LYS A 81 -11.21 18.84 -19.13
N LYS A 82 -11.68 19.93 -18.49
CA LYS A 82 -12.22 21.11 -19.19
C LYS A 82 -11.15 21.71 -20.10
N GLN A 83 -9.94 21.95 -19.58
CA GLN A 83 -8.83 22.49 -20.36
C GLN A 83 -8.50 21.61 -21.58
N MET A 84 -8.39 20.29 -21.40
CA MET A 84 -8.10 19.37 -22.50
C MET A 84 -9.20 19.33 -23.55
N SER A 85 -10.46 19.43 -23.13
CA SER A 85 -11.61 19.48 -24.04
C SER A 85 -11.66 20.77 -24.86
N GLU A 86 -11.33 21.91 -24.25
CA GLU A 86 -11.37 23.22 -24.92
C GLU A 86 -10.18 23.42 -25.87
N SER A 87 -8.99 22.99 -25.44
CA SER A 87 -7.77 23.15 -26.25
C SER A 87 -7.55 22.05 -27.29
N ALA A 88 -8.20 20.90 -27.13
CA ALA A 88 -8.12 19.73 -28.00
C ALA A 88 -6.70 19.44 -28.56
N PRO A 89 -5.67 19.35 -27.68
CA PRO A 89 -4.29 19.27 -28.13
C PRO A 89 -4.02 17.92 -28.80
N LYS A 90 -3.25 17.93 -29.89
CA LYS A 90 -2.74 16.70 -30.50
C LYS A 90 -1.58 16.17 -29.68
N MET A 91 -1.81 15.09 -28.92
CA MET A 91 -0.78 14.47 -28.08
C MET A 91 -0.95 12.96 -27.95
N ALA A 92 0.14 12.26 -27.65
CA ALA A 92 0.08 10.83 -27.34
C ALA A 92 -0.57 10.61 -25.97
N THR A 93 -1.24 9.46 -25.79
CA THR A 93 -1.91 9.10 -24.54
C THR A 93 -0.94 9.00 -23.35
N ARG A 94 0.31 8.56 -23.56
CA ARG A 94 1.35 8.59 -22.52
C ARG A 94 1.64 10.00 -21.99
N ALA A 95 1.71 10.98 -22.88
CA ALA A 95 1.90 12.38 -22.50
C ALA A 95 0.64 12.94 -21.83
N ALA A 96 -0.55 12.47 -22.22
CA ALA A 96 -1.79 12.83 -21.54
C ALA A 96 -1.83 12.24 -20.10
N SER A 97 -1.31 11.03 -19.91
CA SER A 97 -1.13 10.42 -18.58
C SER A 97 -0.18 11.23 -17.70
N GLU A 98 0.94 11.68 -18.25
CA GLU A 98 1.88 12.58 -17.55
C GLU A 98 1.20 13.87 -17.09
N LYS A 99 0.41 14.51 -17.96
CA LYS A 99 -0.38 15.69 -17.60
C LYS A 99 -1.39 15.41 -16.48
N ALA A 100 -1.97 14.21 -16.44
CA ALA A 100 -2.82 13.81 -15.32
C ALA A 100 -1.99 13.67 -14.04
N LEU A 101 -0.83 13.01 -14.09
CA LEU A 101 0.07 12.87 -12.94
C LEU A 101 0.53 14.23 -12.41
N GLU A 102 0.84 15.20 -13.28
CA GLU A 102 1.29 16.56 -12.90
C GLU A 102 0.26 17.30 -12.04
N VAL A 103 -1.03 17.05 -12.22
CA VAL A 103 -2.08 17.69 -11.40
C VAL A 103 -2.49 16.83 -10.20
N ILE A 104 -2.31 15.50 -10.26
CA ILE A 104 -2.66 14.57 -9.19
C ILE A 104 -1.60 14.60 -8.07
N ASN A 105 -0.31 14.49 -8.41
CA ASN A 105 0.78 14.33 -7.45
C ASN A 105 0.90 15.47 -6.41
N PRO A 106 0.64 16.76 -6.76
CA PRO A 106 0.65 17.84 -5.77
C PRO A 106 -0.54 17.80 -4.80
N VAL A 107 -1.64 17.14 -5.18
CA VAL A 107 -2.87 17.06 -4.38
C VAL A 107 -2.87 15.81 -3.51
N VAL A 108 -2.48 14.66 -4.08
CA VAL A 108 -2.39 13.37 -3.39
C VAL A 108 -0.92 13.13 -3.06
N ARG A 109 -0.50 13.58 -1.88
CA ARG A 109 0.92 13.54 -1.48
C ARG A 109 1.40 12.11 -1.18
N GLU A 110 0.47 11.20 -1.00
CA GLU A 110 0.66 9.79 -0.72
C GLU A 110 0.98 8.98 -1.99
N THR A 111 0.94 9.59 -3.19
CA THR A 111 1.33 8.89 -4.42
C THR A 111 2.80 8.49 -4.39
N LEU A 112 3.07 7.21 -4.64
CA LEU A 112 4.39 6.64 -4.88
C LEU A 112 4.34 6.02 -6.27
N GLY A 113 5.27 6.40 -7.14
CA GLY A 113 5.30 5.96 -8.53
C GLY A 113 6.70 5.59 -8.99
N GLY A 114 6.83 5.19 -10.25
CA GLY A 114 8.12 4.85 -10.82
C GLY A 114 8.03 4.34 -12.26
N SER A 115 9.12 3.78 -12.74
CA SER A 115 9.16 3.03 -13.99
C SER A 115 10.29 1.99 -13.96
N ALA A 116 10.09 0.89 -14.67
CA ALA A 116 11.08 -0.15 -14.86
C ALA A 116 12.06 0.24 -15.98
N ASP A 117 12.97 1.19 -15.70
CA ASP A 117 13.94 1.77 -16.65
C ASP A 117 13.33 2.38 -17.93
N LEU A 118 12.01 2.63 -17.92
CA LEU A 118 11.26 3.20 -19.03
C LEU A 118 10.70 4.57 -18.68
N THR A 119 11.31 5.33 -17.75
CA THR A 119 10.79 6.62 -17.26
C THR A 119 10.46 7.59 -18.39
N GLY A 120 11.40 7.83 -19.31
CA GLY A 120 11.21 8.72 -20.46
C GLY A 120 10.30 8.16 -21.55
N SER A 121 10.09 6.85 -21.58
CA SER A 121 9.20 6.19 -22.55
C SER A 121 7.74 6.18 -22.08
N ASN A 122 7.54 6.02 -20.77
CA ASN A 122 6.24 5.93 -20.12
C ASN A 122 5.73 7.29 -19.60
N ASN A 123 6.61 8.29 -19.49
CA ASN A 123 6.33 9.63 -18.97
C ASN A 123 5.70 9.62 -17.57
N THR A 124 6.34 8.94 -16.62
CA THR A 124 5.79 8.79 -15.25
C THR A 124 6.43 9.69 -14.20
N LEU A 125 7.56 10.36 -14.52
CA LEU A 125 8.24 11.28 -13.60
C LEU A 125 7.74 12.70 -13.82
N THR A 126 7.03 13.25 -12.83
CA THR A 126 6.52 14.63 -12.86
C THR A 126 7.35 15.56 -12.00
N SER A 127 7.22 16.87 -12.24
CA SER A 127 7.97 17.92 -11.54
C SER A 127 7.87 17.91 -10.00
N ASP A 128 6.74 17.45 -9.44
CA ASP A 128 6.49 17.39 -7.99
C ASP A 128 7.10 16.14 -7.29
N LEU A 129 7.65 15.18 -8.06
CA LEU A 129 8.23 13.95 -7.50
C LEU A 129 9.74 14.05 -7.39
N SER A 130 10.25 13.93 -6.17
CA SER A 130 11.67 13.66 -5.91
C SER A 130 11.97 12.16 -5.92
N ILE A 131 13.23 11.82 -6.14
CA ILE A 131 13.68 10.43 -6.29
C ILE A 131 13.82 9.76 -4.94
N PHE A 132 13.23 8.59 -4.78
CA PHE A 132 13.42 7.74 -3.61
C PHE A 132 14.76 7.02 -3.72
N THR A 133 15.60 7.17 -2.70
CA THR A 133 16.90 6.50 -2.60
C THR A 133 17.12 5.99 -1.18
N ALA A 134 18.20 5.24 -0.97
CA ALA A 134 18.60 4.83 0.37
C ALA A 134 18.91 6.04 1.28
N ASP A 135 19.48 7.10 0.69
CA ASP A 135 19.89 8.33 1.38
C ASP A 135 18.74 9.35 1.51
N ASP A 136 17.79 9.34 0.56
CA ASP A 136 16.58 10.15 0.61
C ASP A 136 15.31 9.30 0.49
N ARG A 137 14.76 8.94 1.65
CA ARG A 137 13.50 8.20 1.76
C ARG A 137 12.25 9.08 1.69
N LYS A 138 12.40 10.39 1.46
CA LYS A 138 11.26 11.30 1.24
C LYS A 138 10.82 11.33 -0.23
N GLY A 139 11.66 10.82 -1.13
CA GLY A 139 11.33 10.65 -2.52
C GLY A 139 10.08 9.82 -2.75
N ARG A 140 9.35 10.15 -3.82
CA ARG A 140 8.10 9.48 -4.23
C ARG A 140 8.17 8.89 -5.63
N TYR A 141 9.36 8.93 -6.24
CA TYR A 141 9.64 8.27 -7.51
C TYR A 141 10.70 7.19 -7.35
N VAL A 142 10.38 5.96 -7.73
CA VAL A 142 11.26 4.81 -7.65
C VAL A 142 11.77 4.46 -9.05
N TYR A 143 13.09 4.43 -9.21
CA TYR A 143 13.72 3.80 -10.38
C TYR A 143 13.85 2.30 -10.13
N TYR A 144 12.90 1.53 -10.67
CA TYR A 144 12.86 0.09 -10.44
C TYR A 144 13.96 -0.69 -11.19
N GLY A 145 14.57 -0.07 -12.21
CA GLY A 145 15.46 -0.76 -13.17
C GLY A 145 14.67 -1.72 -14.07
N ILE A 146 15.35 -2.57 -14.85
CA ILE A 146 14.70 -3.57 -15.73
C ILE A 146 14.18 -4.75 -14.89
N ARG A 147 13.10 -4.51 -14.13
CA ARG A 147 12.56 -5.42 -13.11
C ARG A 147 11.04 -5.37 -13.04
N GLU A 148 10.38 -5.57 -14.16
CA GLU A 148 8.93 -5.43 -14.31
C GLU A 148 8.13 -6.31 -13.34
N HIS A 149 8.61 -7.52 -13.04
CA HIS A 149 7.93 -8.43 -12.11
C HIS A 149 8.18 -8.08 -10.64
N GLY A 150 9.29 -7.40 -10.34
CA GLY A 150 9.61 -6.98 -8.96
C GLY A 150 9.04 -5.61 -8.60
N MET A 151 8.77 -4.77 -9.61
CA MET A 151 8.03 -3.51 -9.51
C MET A 151 6.56 -3.78 -9.17
#